data_AF-A0A842P024-F1
#
_entry.id   AF-A0A842P024-F1
#
_cell.length_a   1.000
_cell.length_b   1.000
_cell.length_c   1.000
_cell.angle_alpha   90.00
_cell.angle_beta   90.00
_cell.angle_gamma   90.00
#
_symmetry.space_group_name_H-M   'P 1'
#
loop_
_entity.id
_entity.type
_entity.pdbx_description
1 polymer ?
#
loop_
_entity_poly.entity_id
_entity_poly.type
_entity_poly.pdbx_seq_one_letter_code
_entity_poly.pdbx_strand_id
1 'polypeptide(L)'
;MAPEPISMSGASIEFRCLRCGECCRRLLIGSRLIRKGLPLFPDERGLFPGGLIKPGVGIGHPDKPDFRVISYQMTEMVCPHLDEGSCGIWEARPVVCRTYPYMPVITQGGYVTKEASLECTSLMMEAARRHGVFKIDEGSLEGELRALEKLSRITVEAVENLDEAWFYDLRGERWIRFERLRP
;
A
#
# COMPACT_ATOMS: atom_id res chain seq x y z
N MET A 1 -14.34 18.80 -25.26
CA MET A 1 -15.05 17.51 -25.27
C MET A 1 -14.52 16.70 -24.12
N ALA A 2 -15.32 16.46 -23.08
CA ALA A 2 -14.95 15.53 -22.04
C ALA A 2 -14.95 14.11 -22.65
N PRO A 3 -13.97 13.24 -22.35
CA PRO A 3 -14.03 11.86 -22.81
C PRO A 3 -15.29 11.20 -22.26
N GLU A 4 -16.07 10.56 -23.12
CA GLU A 4 -17.19 9.72 -22.70
C GLU A 4 -16.65 8.61 -21.77
N PRO A 5 -17.35 8.29 -20.67
CA PRO A 5 -16.94 7.20 -19.81
C PRO A 5 -16.94 5.91 -20.64
N ILE A 6 -15.77 5.27 -20.75
CA ILE A 6 -15.65 3.96 -21.38
C ILE A 6 -16.61 3.03 -20.65
N SER A 7 -17.70 2.66 -21.32
CA SER A 7 -18.63 1.64 -20.83
C SER A 7 -17.86 0.32 -20.80
N MET A 8 -17.26 0.01 -19.64
CA MET A 8 -16.57 -1.25 -19.40
C MET A 8 -17.62 -2.36 -19.34
N SER A 9 -18.00 -2.94 -20.47
CA SER A 9 -18.90 -4.09 -20.58
C SER A 9 -18.15 -5.40 -20.30
N GLY A 10 -17.54 -5.51 -19.12
CA GLY A 10 -16.87 -6.71 -18.65
C GLY A 10 -17.74 -7.54 -17.72
N ALA A 11 -17.75 -8.87 -17.88
CA ALA A 11 -18.38 -9.76 -16.91
C ALA A 11 -17.72 -9.61 -15.53
N SER A 12 -18.53 -9.61 -14.47
CA SER A 12 -18.03 -9.53 -13.09
C SER A 12 -17.29 -10.83 -12.69
N ILE A 13 -16.24 -10.72 -11.87
CA ILE A 13 -15.57 -11.85 -11.20
C ILE A 13 -15.67 -11.70 -9.69
N GLU A 14 -15.90 -12.79 -8.99
CA GLU A 14 -15.57 -12.87 -7.56
C GLU A 14 -14.07 -12.98 -7.39
N PHE A 15 -13.49 -12.14 -6.55
CA PHE A 15 -12.09 -12.28 -6.15
C PHE A 15 -11.95 -13.34 -5.05
N ARG A 16 -10.93 -14.20 -5.17
CA ARG A 16 -10.53 -15.12 -4.10
C ARG A 16 -9.02 -15.16 -4.00
N CYS A 17 -8.49 -14.75 -2.84
CA CYS A 17 -7.04 -14.84 -2.65
C CYS A 17 -6.59 -16.31 -2.55
N LEU A 18 -5.60 -16.67 -3.37
CA LEU A 18 -5.01 -18.02 -3.39
C LEU A 18 -4.01 -18.27 -2.26
N ARG A 19 -3.73 -17.28 -1.41
CA ARG A 19 -2.69 -17.33 -0.36
C ARG A 19 -1.30 -17.73 -0.90
N CYS A 20 -1.02 -17.42 -2.18
CA CYS A 20 0.19 -17.84 -2.91
C CYS A 20 1.48 -17.10 -2.54
N GLY A 21 1.43 -16.17 -1.58
CA GLY A 21 2.61 -15.43 -1.13
C GLY A 21 3.20 -14.41 -2.11
N GLU A 22 2.63 -14.22 -3.31
CA GLU A 22 3.23 -13.33 -4.32
C GLU A 22 3.34 -11.87 -3.83
N CYS A 23 2.32 -11.39 -3.13
CA CYS A 23 2.33 -10.07 -2.50
C CYS A 23 3.41 -9.88 -1.43
N CYS A 24 4.08 -10.95 -0.99
CA CYS A 24 5.15 -10.90 0.01
C CYS A 24 6.56 -10.80 -0.62
N ARG A 25 6.70 -10.80 -1.94
CA ARG A 25 8.01 -10.90 -2.62
C ARG A 25 8.59 -9.55 -3.07
N ARG A 26 7.76 -8.50 -3.16
CA ARG A 26 8.14 -7.18 -3.69
C ARG A 26 7.61 -6.03 -2.83
N LEU A 27 8.15 -5.91 -1.63
CA LEU A 27 7.63 -4.99 -0.59
C LEU A 27 8.30 -3.61 -0.57
N LEU A 28 9.41 -3.43 -1.28
CA LEU A 28 10.05 -2.14 -1.45
C LEU A 28 9.58 -1.46 -2.75
N ILE A 29 9.12 -0.22 -2.62
CA ILE A 29 8.70 0.62 -3.74
C ILE A 29 9.69 1.79 -3.84
N GLY A 30 10.33 1.95 -4.99
CA GLY A 30 11.28 3.03 -5.25
C GLY A 30 10.77 4.00 -6.30
N SER A 31 11.00 5.29 -6.07
CA SER A 31 11.06 6.30 -7.14
C SER A 31 12.50 6.83 -7.27
N ARG A 32 12.75 7.77 -8.19
CA ARG A 32 14.06 8.45 -8.24
C ARG A 32 14.39 9.16 -6.93
N LEU A 33 13.37 9.70 -6.26
CA LEU A 33 13.53 10.58 -5.09
C LEU A 33 13.64 9.81 -3.77
N ILE A 34 12.91 8.70 -3.62
CA ILE A 34 12.82 7.98 -2.35
C ILE A 34 12.66 6.47 -2.54
N ARG A 35 13.03 5.70 -1.51
CA ARG A 35 12.70 4.28 -1.34
C ARG A 35 11.77 4.13 -0.14
N LYS A 36 10.64 3.48 -0.37
CA LYS A 36 9.61 3.16 0.62
C LYS A 36 9.58 1.65 0.85
N GLY A 37 9.27 1.25 2.07
CA GLY A 37 8.93 -0.12 2.43
C GLY A 37 7.43 -0.33 2.56
N LEU A 38 7.06 -1.47 3.15
CA LEU A 38 5.69 -1.83 3.44
C LEU A 38 5.16 -0.95 4.59
N PRO A 39 4.16 -0.08 4.38
CA PRO A 39 3.67 0.82 5.43
C PRO A 39 2.97 0.06 6.55
N LEU A 40 3.18 0.50 7.79
CA LEU A 40 2.64 -0.10 9.01
C LEU A 40 2.04 0.99 9.90
N PHE A 41 0.94 0.66 10.56
CA PHE A 41 0.45 1.48 11.66
C PHE A 41 1.37 1.34 12.89
N PRO A 42 1.35 2.33 13.83
CA PRO A 42 2.16 2.28 15.04
C PRO A 42 1.97 1.02 15.91
N ASP A 43 0.77 0.45 15.93
CA ASP A 43 0.40 -0.79 16.62
C ASP A 43 0.85 -2.06 15.89
N GLU A 44 1.18 -1.96 14.60
CA GLU A 44 1.59 -3.10 13.75
C GLU A 44 3.11 -3.33 13.74
N ARG A 45 3.90 -2.46 14.36
CA ARG A 45 5.37 -2.58 14.41
C ARG A 45 5.84 -3.92 15.00
N GLY A 46 5.10 -4.44 15.98
CA GLY A 46 5.40 -5.71 16.63
C GLY A 46 5.19 -6.94 15.76
N LEU A 47 4.59 -6.79 14.57
CA LEU A 47 4.43 -7.88 13.62
C LEU A 47 5.75 -8.29 12.98
N PHE A 48 6.81 -7.48 13.04
CA PHE A 48 8.09 -7.76 12.40
C PHE A 48 9.25 -7.57 13.39
N PRO A 49 10.43 -8.19 13.13
CA PRO A 49 11.63 -7.93 13.92
C PRO A 49 11.97 -6.44 13.94
N GLY A 50 12.24 -5.89 15.12
CA GLY A 50 12.43 -4.45 15.31
C GLY A 50 13.54 -3.82 14.47
N GLY A 51 14.60 -4.58 14.16
CA GLY A 51 15.69 -4.13 13.27
C GLY A 51 15.26 -3.89 11.82
N LEU A 52 14.11 -4.42 11.40
CA LEU A 52 13.54 -4.27 10.06
C LEU A 52 12.47 -3.17 9.98
N ILE A 53 12.26 -2.43 11.06
CA ILE A 53 11.24 -1.39 11.14
C ILE A 53 11.91 -0.02 11.24
N LYS A 54 11.52 0.87 10.33
CA LYS A 54 11.92 2.28 10.33
C LYS A 54 10.68 3.17 10.40
N PRO A 55 10.81 4.44 10.81
CA PRO A 55 9.74 5.43 10.63
C PRO A 55 9.29 5.49 9.15
N GLY A 56 8.02 5.78 8.90
CA GLY A 56 7.43 5.90 7.57
C GLY A 56 7.11 7.36 7.26
N VAL A 57 6.08 7.88 7.93
CA VAL A 57 5.61 9.26 7.83
C VAL A 57 5.65 9.92 9.20
N GLY A 58 6.04 11.18 9.26
CA GLY A 58 5.94 12.00 10.46
C GLY A 58 5.41 13.40 10.16
N ILE A 59 4.81 14.03 11.17
CA ILE A 59 4.22 15.37 11.13
C ILE A 59 4.96 16.29 12.11
N GLY A 60 5.17 17.55 11.71
CA GLY A 60 5.93 18.55 12.46
C GLY A 60 7.33 18.73 11.88
N HIS A 61 8.35 19.03 12.69
CA HIS A 61 9.74 19.14 12.22
C HIS A 61 10.64 18.14 12.96
N PRO A 62 11.40 17.26 12.27
CA PRO A 62 12.15 16.15 12.92
C PRO A 62 13.03 16.52 14.12
N ASP A 63 13.60 17.72 14.11
CA ASP A 63 14.45 18.23 15.21
C ASP A 63 13.68 18.95 16.33
N LYS A 64 12.35 18.91 16.32
CA LYS A 64 11.48 19.61 17.28
C LYS A 64 10.71 18.62 18.16
N PRO A 65 10.41 18.97 19.42
CA PRO A 65 9.76 18.06 20.38
C PRO A 65 8.34 17.62 20.00
N ASP A 66 7.67 18.38 19.14
CA ASP A 66 6.32 18.13 18.65
C ASP A 66 6.27 17.19 17.43
N PHE A 67 7.43 16.76 16.92
CA PHE A 67 7.49 15.80 15.82
C PHE A 67 6.90 14.45 16.20
N ARG A 68 5.87 14.02 15.45
CA ARG A 68 5.19 12.76 15.68
C ARG A 68 5.29 11.85 14.46
N VAL A 69 5.80 10.64 14.66
CA VAL A 69 5.74 9.57 13.65
C VAL A 69 4.35 8.96 13.64
N ILE A 70 3.67 9.02 12.50
CA ILE A 70 2.27 8.57 12.32
C ILE A 70 2.16 7.22 11.63
N SER A 71 3.24 6.79 10.96
CA SER A 71 3.35 5.46 10.38
C SER A 71 4.80 4.98 10.40
N TYR A 72 4.95 3.67 10.28
CA TYR A 72 6.23 2.98 10.18
C TYR A 72 6.30 2.24 8.84
N GLN A 73 7.45 1.65 8.54
CA GLN A 73 7.63 0.83 7.35
C GLN A 73 8.58 -0.34 7.60
N MET A 74 8.26 -1.50 7.02
CA MET A 74 9.13 -2.68 7.01
C MET A 74 10.08 -2.61 5.81
N THR A 75 11.38 -2.82 6.06
CA THR A 75 12.47 -2.44 5.15
C THR A 75 12.95 -3.53 4.20
N GLU A 76 12.43 -4.74 4.29
CA GLU A 76 12.86 -5.86 3.45
C GLU A 76 12.11 -5.92 2.11
N MET A 77 12.82 -6.37 1.08
CA MET A 77 12.24 -6.66 -0.23
C MET A 77 11.25 -7.81 -0.16
N VAL A 78 11.61 -8.85 0.59
CA VAL A 78 10.84 -10.07 0.78
C VAL A 78 10.37 -10.12 2.23
N CYS A 79 9.10 -10.45 2.44
CA CYS A 79 8.52 -10.55 3.77
C CYS A 79 9.27 -11.60 4.60
N PRO A 80 9.68 -11.30 5.84
CA PRO A 80 10.29 -12.31 6.72
C PRO A 80 9.29 -13.40 7.15
N HIS A 81 7.99 -13.19 6.94
CA HIS A 81 6.94 -14.19 7.17
C HIS A 81 6.55 -14.97 5.92
N LEU A 82 7.27 -14.84 4.80
CA LEU A 82 7.08 -15.71 3.66
C LEU A 82 7.70 -17.08 3.97
N ASP A 83 6.87 -18.08 4.20
CA ASP A 83 7.27 -19.43 4.57
C ASP A 83 6.59 -20.46 3.66
N GLU A 84 7.39 -21.39 3.14
CA GLU A 84 6.96 -22.42 2.17
C GLU A 84 6.11 -21.88 0.99
N GLY A 85 6.36 -20.62 0.59
CA GLY A 85 5.61 -19.96 -0.49
C GLY A 85 4.27 -19.34 -0.08
N SER A 86 3.97 -19.25 1.21
CA SER A 86 2.75 -18.64 1.74
C SER A 86 3.05 -17.65 2.88
N CYS A 87 2.06 -16.86 3.30
CA CYS A 87 2.25 -15.91 4.42
C CYS A 87 2.01 -16.62 5.76
N GLY A 88 3.06 -16.80 6.56
CA GLY A 88 3.00 -17.45 7.87
C GLY A 88 2.16 -16.71 8.92
N ILE A 89 1.93 -15.40 8.74
CA ILE A 89 1.07 -14.59 9.60
C ILE A 89 -0.28 -14.25 8.95
N TRP A 90 -0.80 -15.08 8.04
CA TRP A 90 -1.97 -14.75 7.20
C TRP A 90 -3.14 -14.09 7.96
N GLU A 91 -3.55 -14.65 9.11
CA GLU A 91 -4.67 -14.11 9.89
C GLU A 91 -4.29 -12.81 10.65
N ALA A 92 -3.01 -12.66 10.99
CA ALA A 92 -2.47 -11.50 11.73
C ALA A 92 -1.81 -10.44 10.82
N ARG A 93 -1.92 -10.58 9.50
CA ARG A 93 -1.30 -9.68 8.51
C ARG A 93 -1.57 -8.20 8.81
N PRO A 94 -0.63 -7.29 8.54
CA PRO A 94 -0.88 -5.85 8.70
C PRO A 94 -1.97 -5.38 7.73
N VAL A 95 -2.57 -4.23 8.04
CA VAL A 95 -3.68 -3.63 7.27
C VAL A 95 -3.33 -3.48 5.80
N VAL A 96 -2.12 -3.03 5.46
CA VAL A 96 -1.67 -2.93 4.06
C VAL A 96 -1.68 -4.27 3.32
N CYS A 97 -1.35 -5.38 3.98
CA CYS A 97 -1.41 -6.70 3.34
C CYS A 97 -2.86 -7.19 3.17
N ARG A 98 -3.78 -6.69 3.99
CA ARG A 98 -5.22 -6.99 3.89
C ARG A 98 -5.91 -6.18 2.81
N THR A 99 -5.28 -5.13 2.25
CA THR A 99 -5.87 -4.40 1.11
C THR A 99 -5.72 -5.16 -0.21
N TYR A 100 -4.81 -6.13 -0.27
CA TYR A 100 -4.50 -6.86 -1.50
C TYR A 100 -5.73 -7.61 -2.04
N PRO A 101 -6.10 -7.40 -3.31
CA PRO A 101 -5.24 -7.00 -4.42
C PRO A 101 -5.19 -5.50 -4.69
N TYR A 102 -5.88 -4.67 -3.90
CA TYR A 102 -5.84 -3.23 -4.07
C TYR A 102 -4.62 -2.58 -3.42
N MET A 103 -4.11 -1.57 -4.10
CA MET A 103 -3.11 -0.64 -3.60
C MET A 103 -3.71 0.78 -3.60
N PRO A 104 -3.51 1.57 -2.53
CA PRO A 104 -3.92 2.97 -2.53
C PRO A 104 -3.03 3.76 -3.50
N VAL A 105 -3.65 4.64 -4.27
CA VAL A 105 -2.96 5.55 -5.19
C VAL A 105 -3.41 6.98 -4.91
N ILE A 106 -2.47 7.90 -4.81
CA ILE A 106 -2.77 9.33 -4.63
C ILE A 106 -2.85 9.95 -6.02
N THR A 107 -4.00 10.52 -6.36
CA THR A 107 -4.20 11.20 -7.65
C THR A 107 -3.85 12.68 -7.57
N GLN A 108 -3.68 13.33 -8.73
CA GLN A 108 -3.54 14.78 -8.82
C GLN A 108 -4.82 15.42 -8.25
N GLY A 109 -4.69 16.13 -7.12
CA GLY A 109 -5.81 16.66 -6.34
C GLY A 109 -5.86 16.17 -4.89
N GLY A 110 -5.02 15.21 -4.51
CA GLY A 110 -4.91 14.72 -3.13
C GLY A 110 -5.94 13.66 -2.75
N TYR A 111 -6.73 13.17 -3.72
CA TYR A 111 -7.66 12.06 -3.48
C TYR A 111 -6.92 10.73 -3.47
N VAL A 112 -7.35 9.84 -2.57
CA VAL A 112 -6.88 8.45 -2.54
C VAL A 112 -7.84 7.59 -3.35
N THR A 113 -7.33 6.97 -4.40
CA THR A 113 -8.03 5.97 -5.22
C THR A 113 -7.45 4.58 -4.96
N LYS A 114 -7.96 3.57 -5.68
CA LYS A 114 -7.51 2.18 -5.60
C LYS A 114 -7.15 1.67 -6.99
N GLU A 115 -6.02 0.97 -7.07
CA GLU A 115 -5.63 0.22 -8.27
C GLU A 115 -5.47 -1.25 -7.91
N ALA A 116 -5.93 -2.14 -8.79
CA ALA A 116 -5.72 -3.56 -8.64
C ALA A 116 -4.29 -3.93 -9.05
N SER A 117 -3.60 -4.71 -8.22
CA SER A 117 -2.25 -5.19 -8.50
C SER A 117 -2.25 -6.17 -9.66
N LEU A 118 -1.48 -5.84 -10.70
CA LEU A 118 -1.20 -6.73 -11.84
C LEU A 118 -0.26 -7.88 -11.47
N GLU A 119 0.27 -7.90 -10.25
CA GLU A 119 1.08 -9.00 -9.73
C GLU A 119 0.22 -10.05 -9.00
N CYS A 120 -1.09 -9.81 -8.87
CA CYS A 120 -1.99 -10.75 -8.19
C CYS A 120 -2.25 -11.97 -9.05
N THR A 121 -1.72 -13.13 -8.64
CA THR A 121 -1.90 -14.40 -9.36
C THR A 121 -3.36 -14.70 -9.66
N SER A 122 -4.26 -14.52 -8.68
CA SER A 122 -5.70 -14.78 -8.90
C SER A 122 -6.29 -13.89 -9.99
N LEU A 123 -5.99 -12.58 -9.97
CA LEU A 123 -6.52 -11.67 -10.97
C LEU A 123 -5.90 -11.93 -12.35
N MET A 124 -4.61 -12.24 -12.39
CA MET A 124 -3.92 -12.57 -13.64
C MET A 124 -4.43 -13.87 -14.27
N MET A 125 -4.77 -14.87 -13.46
CA MET A 125 -5.41 -16.09 -13.94
C MET A 125 -6.80 -15.81 -14.54
N GLU A 126 -7.61 -14.96 -13.90
CA GLU A 126 -8.91 -14.57 -14.46
C GLU A 126 -8.77 -13.75 -15.75
N ALA A 127 -7.81 -12.82 -15.78
CA ALA A 127 -7.49 -12.04 -16.97
C ALA A 127 -7.11 -12.94 -18.16
N ALA A 128 -6.24 -13.94 -17.90
CA ALA A 128 -5.81 -14.89 -18.91
C ALA A 128 -6.96 -15.77 -19.41
N ARG A 129 -7.83 -16.26 -18.50
CA ARG A 129 -8.96 -17.13 -18.87
C ARG A 129 -9.99 -16.42 -19.76
N ARG A 130 -10.27 -15.15 -19.47
CA ARG A 130 -11.39 -14.42 -20.10
C ARG A 130 -11.04 -13.69 -21.39
N HIS A 131 -9.76 -13.56 -21.75
CA HIS A 131 -9.30 -12.89 -22.97
C HIS A 131 -10.00 -11.52 -23.22
N GLY A 132 -10.15 -10.69 -22.18
CA GLY A 132 -10.90 -9.43 -22.29
C GLY A 132 -10.98 -8.62 -20.99
N VAL A 133 -11.73 -7.51 -21.03
CA VAL A 133 -11.98 -6.64 -19.89
C VAL A 133 -12.96 -7.33 -18.93
N PHE A 134 -12.62 -7.38 -17.65
CA PHE A 134 -13.51 -7.83 -16.58
C PHE A 134 -13.65 -6.76 -15.50
N LYS A 135 -14.72 -6.88 -14.72
CA LYS A 135 -14.89 -6.11 -13.49
C LYS A 135 -14.70 -7.05 -12.32
N ILE A 136 -14.12 -6.55 -11.24
CA ILE A 136 -14.11 -7.30 -9.98
C ILE A 136 -15.39 -6.94 -9.23
N ASP A 137 -16.11 -7.95 -8.75
CA ASP A 137 -17.24 -7.75 -7.86
C ASP A 137 -16.73 -7.20 -6.53
N GLU A 138 -17.01 -5.94 -6.25
CA GLU A 138 -16.58 -5.29 -5.01
C GLU A 138 -17.22 -5.92 -3.77
N GLY A 139 -18.36 -6.61 -3.91
CA GLY A 139 -18.96 -7.38 -2.82
C GLY A 139 -18.05 -8.51 -2.33
N SER A 140 -17.25 -9.09 -3.23
CA SER A 140 -16.24 -10.11 -2.90
C SER A 140 -14.96 -9.56 -2.25
N LEU A 141 -14.86 -8.23 -2.11
CA LEU A 141 -13.68 -7.50 -1.62
C LEU A 141 -13.98 -6.58 -0.43
N GLU A 142 -15.08 -6.81 0.27
CA GLU A 142 -15.53 -5.94 1.35
C GLU A 142 -14.47 -5.79 2.47
N GLY A 143 -13.76 -6.87 2.79
CA GLY A 143 -12.66 -6.86 3.77
C GLY A 143 -11.47 -6.01 3.31
N GLU A 144 -11.07 -6.19 2.05
CA GLU A 144 -9.98 -5.48 1.41
C GLU A 144 -10.27 -3.98 1.29
N LEU A 145 -11.51 -3.62 0.97
CA LEU A 145 -11.96 -2.23 0.89
C LEU A 145 -11.98 -1.55 2.25
N ARG A 146 -12.44 -2.23 3.31
CA ARG A 146 -12.33 -1.72 4.70
C ARG A 146 -10.87 -1.52 5.12
N ALA A 147 -10.00 -2.46 4.78
CA ALA A 147 -8.57 -2.33 5.06
C ALA A 147 -7.96 -1.13 4.31
N LEU A 148 -8.36 -0.93 3.05
CA LEU A 148 -7.91 0.19 2.23
C LEU A 148 -8.38 1.54 2.79
N GLU A 149 -9.63 1.63 3.23
CA GLU A 149 -10.15 2.82 3.91
C GLU A 149 -9.34 3.14 5.16
N LYS A 150 -9.05 2.12 5.99
CA LYS A 150 -8.17 2.28 7.16
C LYS A 150 -6.79 2.76 6.74
N LEU A 151 -6.14 2.12 5.76
CA LEU A 151 -4.80 2.48 5.27
C LEU A 151 -4.74 3.92 4.75
N SER A 152 -5.80 4.36 4.06
CA SER A 152 -5.92 5.72 3.50
C SER A 152 -5.81 6.81 4.57
N ARG A 153 -6.09 6.51 5.84
CA ARG A 153 -5.96 7.48 6.95
C ARG A 153 -4.54 8.02 7.10
N ILE A 154 -3.51 7.20 6.90
CA ILE A 154 -2.11 7.65 6.94
C ILE A 154 -1.87 8.71 5.85
N THR A 155 -2.41 8.44 4.65
CA THR A 155 -2.28 9.33 3.51
C THR A 155 -3.06 10.63 3.70
N VAL A 156 -4.31 10.54 4.16
CA VAL A 156 -5.16 11.70 4.45
C VAL A 156 -4.51 12.60 5.49
N GLU A 157 -4.05 12.04 6.62
CA GLU A 157 -3.38 12.80 7.67
C GLU A 157 -2.12 13.50 7.15
N ALA A 158 -1.32 12.83 6.31
CA ALA A 158 -0.14 13.44 5.69
C ALA A 158 -0.50 14.56 4.70
N VAL A 159 -1.59 14.44 3.96
CA VAL A 159 -2.06 15.44 2.98
C VAL A 159 -2.68 16.64 3.69
N GLU A 160 -3.42 16.44 4.78
CA GLU A 160 -3.99 17.52 5.60
C GLU A 160 -2.91 18.35 6.30
N ASN A 161 -1.73 17.76 6.54
CA ASN A 161 -0.58 18.41 7.19
C ASN A 161 0.61 18.55 6.23
N LEU A 162 0.35 18.76 4.94
CA LEU A 162 1.35 18.61 3.88
C LEU A 162 2.63 19.44 4.11
N ASP A 163 2.49 20.68 4.56
CA ASP A 163 3.59 21.64 4.78
C ASP A 163 4.52 21.19 5.92
N GLU A 164 4.01 20.32 6.80
CA GLU A 164 4.69 19.75 7.96
C GLU A 164 4.92 18.24 7.83
N ALA A 165 4.51 17.63 6.71
CA ALA A 165 4.62 16.19 6.50
C ALA A 165 6.02 15.83 5.98
N TRP A 166 6.59 14.79 6.59
CA TRP A 166 7.87 14.21 6.21
C TRP A 166 7.73 12.74 5.92
N PHE A 167 8.45 12.28 4.90
CA PHE A 167 8.60 10.88 4.56
C PHE A 167 10.03 10.43 4.89
N TYR A 168 10.19 9.29 5.55
CA TYR A 168 11.51 8.73 5.83
C TYR A 168 11.98 7.88 4.64
N ASP A 169 13.02 8.35 3.94
CA ASP A 169 13.62 7.66 2.80
C ASP A 169 14.54 6.52 3.26
N LEU A 170 14.23 5.28 2.88
CA LEU A 170 15.07 4.12 3.18
C LEU A 170 16.38 4.10 2.40
N ARG A 171 16.52 4.86 1.30
CA ARG A 171 17.76 4.91 0.52
C ARG A 171 18.81 5.80 1.20
N GLY A 172 18.40 7.01 1.57
CA GLY A 172 19.28 7.97 2.25
C GLY A 172 19.21 7.93 3.78
N GLU A 173 18.38 7.05 4.35
CA GLU A 173 18.10 6.93 5.79
C GLU A 173 17.79 8.28 6.47
N ARG A 174 16.97 9.10 5.82
CA ARG A 174 16.70 10.47 6.25
C ARG A 174 15.27 10.91 5.98
N TRP A 175 14.81 11.90 6.75
CA TRP A 175 13.54 12.58 6.50
C TRP A 175 13.62 13.48 5.26
N ILE A 176 12.62 13.37 4.40
CA ILE A 176 12.41 14.19 3.21
C ILE A 176 11.05 14.86 3.32
N ARG A 177 10.98 16.19 3.17
CA ARG A 177 9.70 16.91 3.14
C ARG A 177 8.81 16.39 2.02
N PHE A 178 7.53 16.20 2.31
CA PHE A 178 6.57 15.65 1.36
C PHE A 178 6.44 16.53 0.11
N GLU A 179 6.48 17.85 0.25
CA GLU A 179 6.46 18.81 -0.88
C GLU A 179 7.54 18.53 -1.93
N ARG A 180 8.73 18.07 -1.51
CA ARG A 180 9.86 17.76 -2.41
C ARG A 180 9.66 16.46 -3.20
N LEU A 181 8.60 15.71 -2.91
CA LEU A 181 8.23 14.48 -3.59
C LEU A 181 7.22 14.70 -4.71
N ARG A 182 6.68 15.93 -4.84
CA ARG A 182 5.82 16.28 -5.98
C ARG A 182 6.64 16.23 -7.28
N PRO A 183 6.12 15.61 -8.35
CA PRO A 183 6.75 15.61 -9.67
C PRO A 183 7.02 17.02 -10.21
#